data_AF-A0A1E4I7F1-F1
#
_entry.id   AF-A0A1E4I7F1-F1
#
_cell.length_a   1.000
_cell.length_b   1.000
_cell.length_c   1.000
_cell.angle_alpha   90.00
_cell.angle_beta   90.00
_cell.angle_gamma   90.00
#
_symmetry.space_group_name_H-M   'P 1'
#
loop_
_entity.id
_entity.type
_entity.pdbx_description
1 polymer ?
#
loop_
_entity_poly.entity_id
_entity_poly.type
_entity_poly.pdbx_seq_one_letter_code
_entity_poly.pdbx_strand_id
1 'polypeptide(L)' 'MFAQVRDAADELETSTDDLARLAAARTLRQLAEQVERDVVEDARAAGVRWIDIGEVYGTSKQSVQQRFTARRAIATDG' A
#
# COMPACT_ATOMS: atom_id res chain seq x y z
N MET A 1 -2.90 9.46 -7.90
CA MET A 1 -2.99 8.16 -7.22
C MET A 1 -4.43 7.65 -7.07
N PHE A 2 -5.31 8.31 -6.29
CA PHE A 2 -6.69 7.81 -6.13
C PHE A 2 -7.49 7.72 -7.43
N ALA A 3 -7.20 8.57 -8.43
CA ALA A 3 -7.73 8.40 -9.78
C ALA A 3 -7.32 7.05 -10.38
N GLN A 4 -6.03 6.71 -10.37
CA GLN A 4 -5.50 5.43 -10.87
C GLN A 4 -6.05 4.21 -10.12
N VAL A 5 -6.37 4.35 -8.82
CA VAL A 5 -7.03 3.30 -8.04
C VAL A 5 -8.45 3.06 -8.57
N ARG A 6 -9.20 4.13 -8.85
CA ARG A 6 -10.54 4.02 -9.45
C ARG A 6 -10.45 3.43 -10.86
N ASP A 7 -9.56 3.92 -11.70
CA ASP A 7 -9.38 3.43 -13.06
C ASP A 7 -9.07 1.91 -13.08
N ALA A 8 -8.19 1.45 -12.18
CA ALA A 8 -7.87 0.02 -12.07
C ALA A 8 -9.03 -0.82 -11.51
N ALA A 9 -9.87 -0.27 -10.62
CA ALA A 9 -11.06 -0.94 -10.13
C ALA A 9 -12.14 -1.02 -11.23
N ASP A 10 -12.33 0.06 -11.98
CA ASP A 10 -13.28 0.13 -13.09
C ASP A 10 -12.90 -0.86 -14.20
N GLU A 11 -11.63 -0.95 -14.58
CA GLU A 11 -11.15 -1.96 -15.55
C GLU A 11 -11.36 -3.39 -15.03
N LEU A 12 -11.08 -3.65 -13.74
CA LEU A 12 -11.29 -4.96 -13.14
C LEU A 12 -12.77 -5.40 -13.18
N GLU A 13 -13.68 -4.44 -12.98
CA GLU A 13 -15.13 -4.67 -12.99
C GLU A 13 -15.69 -4.82 -14.41
N THR A 14 -15.26 -3.97 -15.35
CA THR A 14 -15.90 -3.82 -16.66
C THR A 14 -15.29 -4.68 -17.76
N SER A 15 -14.02 -5.07 -17.62
CA SER A 15 -13.32 -5.83 -18.66
C SER A 15 -13.84 -7.26 -18.76
N THR A 16 -14.02 -7.75 -19.98
CA THR A 16 -14.43 -9.14 -20.26
C THR A 16 -13.24 -10.02 -20.65
N ASP A 17 -12.03 -9.47 -20.76
CA ASP A 17 -10.80 -10.20 -21.03
C ASP A 17 -10.15 -10.65 -19.71
N ASP A 18 -9.95 -11.96 -19.54
CA ASP A 18 -9.44 -12.54 -18.29
C ASP A 18 -8.04 -12.03 -17.92
N LEU A 19 -7.16 -11.80 -18.90
CA LEU A 19 -5.81 -11.30 -18.66
C LEU A 19 -5.82 -9.81 -18.32
N ALA A 20 -6.69 -9.02 -18.95
CA ALA A 20 -6.88 -7.61 -18.62
C ALA A 20 -7.40 -7.45 -17.19
N ARG A 21 -8.38 -8.26 -16.78
CA ARG A 21 -8.88 -8.29 -15.40
C ARG A 21 -7.78 -8.65 -14.40
N LEU A 22 -6.97 -9.67 -14.68
CA LEU A 22 -5.87 -10.04 -13.80
C LEU A 22 -4.82 -8.93 -13.70
N ALA A 23 -4.52 -8.25 -14.81
CA ALA A 23 -3.60 -7.11 -14.84
C ALA A 23 -4.16 -5.92 -14.03
N ALA A 24 -5.45 -5.64 -14.13
CA ALA A 24 -6.14 -4.61 -13.36
C ALA A 24 -6.12 -4.92 -11.85
N ALA A 25 -6.43 -6.17 -11.46
CA ALA A 25 -6.34 -6.61 -10.07
C ALA A 25 -4.91 -6.49 -9.50
N ARG A 26 -3.90 -6.86 -10.30
CA ARG A 26 -2.49 -6.69 -9.92
C ARG A 26 -2.16 -5.21 -9.70
N THR A 27 -2.56 -4.35 -10.63
CA THR A 27 -2.34 -2.90 -10.55
C THR A 27 -3.02 -2.31 -9.32
N LEU A 28 -4.28 -2.66 -9.07
CA LEU A 28 -5.04 -2.23 -7.90
C LEU A 28 -4.34 -2.62 -6.60
N ARG A 29 -3.86 -3.86 -6.48
CA ARG A 29 -3.08 -4.30 -5.30
C ARG A 29 -1.82 -3.46 -5.11
N GLN A 30 -1.05 -3.21 -6.17
CA GLN A 30 0.18 -2.42 -6.09
C GLN A 30 -0.10 -0.96 -5.68
N LEU A 31 -1.16 -0.36 -6.22
CA LEU A 31 -1.59 0.99 -5.85
C LEU A 31 -2.07 1.03 -4.39
N ALA A 32 -2.88 0.07 -3.96
CA ALA A 32 -3.34 -0.03 -2.56
C ALA A 32 -2.16 -0.18 -1.58
N GLU A 33 -1.18 -1.03 -1.91
CA GLU A 33 0.06 -1.16 -1.13
C GLU A 33 0.85 0.16 -1.06
N GLN A 34 0.83 0.98 -2.10
CA GLN A 34 1.47 2.29 -2.09
C GLN A 34 0.67 3.30 -1.26
N VAL A 35 -0.68 3.31 -1.36
CA VAL A 35 -1.53 4.19 -0.54
C VAL A 35 -1.29 3.89 0.94
N GLU A 36 -1.25 2.61 1.29
CA GLU A 36 -0.97 2.15 2.65
C GLU A 36 0.37 2.69 3.16
N ARG A 37 1.42 2.66 2.34
CA ARG A 37 2.73 3.22 2.71
C ARG A 37 2.69 4.72 2.91
N ASP A 38 2.11 5.46 1.95
CA ASP A 38 2.05 6.92 2.01
C ASP A 38 1.29 7.37 3.26
N VAL A 39 0.17 6.72 3.58
CA VAL A 39 -0.62 7.01 4.79
C VAL A 39 0.18 6.69 6.07
N VAL A 40 0.93 5.59 6.11
CA VAL A 40 1.80 5.28 7.25
C VAL A 40 2.92 6.31 7.39
N GLU A 41 3.53 6.75 6.29
CA GLU A 41 4.56 7.78 6.30
C GLU A 41 4.02 9.12 6.79
N ASP A 42 2.86 9.56 6.31
CA ASP A 42 2.17 10.77 6.76
C ASP A 42 1.82 10.70 8.25
N ALA A 43 1.27 9.57 8.71
CA ALA A 43 0.98 9.35 10.12
C ALA A 43 2.25 9.43 10.99
N ARG A 44 3.35 8.84 10.50
CA ARG A 44 4.65 8.91 11.18
C ARG A 44 5.21 10.33 11.21
N ALA A 45 5.07 11.10 10.13
CA ALA A 45 5.45 12.51 10.07
C ALA A 45 4.61 13.37 11.02
N ALA A 46 3.33 13.05 11.20
CA ALA A 46 2.43 13.68 12.16
C ALA A 46 2.68 13.27 13.64
N GLY A 47 3.65 12.39 13.90
CA GLY A 47 4.03 11.98 15.26
C GLY A 47 3.28 10.75 15.81
N VAL A 48 2.42 10.10 15.01
CA VAL A 48 1.73 8.86 15.44
C VAL A 48 2.76 7.79 15.77
N ARG A 49 2.63 7.12 16.92
CA ARG A 49 3.63 6.17 17.39
C ARG A 49 3.46 4.83 16.67
N TRP A 50 4.57 4.12 16.48
CA TRP A 50 4.54 2.79 15.88
C TRP A 50 3.70 1.76 16.64
N ILE A 51 3.54 1.92 17.95
CA ILE A 51 2.67 1.04 18.73
C ILE A 51 1.20 1.24 18.37
N ASP A 52 0.76 2.49 18.20
CA ASP A 52 -0.61 2.83 17.81
C ASP A 52 -0.91 2.34 16.38
N ILE A 53 0.07 2.44 15.48
CA ILE A 53 -0.03 1.83 14.14
C ILE A 53 -0.11 0.30 14.25
N GLY A 54 0.70 -0.33 15.11
CA GLY A 54 0.64 -1.76 15.37
C GLY A 54 -0.74 -2.26 15.79
N GLU A 55 -1.43 -1.48 16.63
CA GLU A 55 -2.80 -1.77 17.08
C GLU A 55 -3.78 -1.82 15.89
N VAL A 56 -3.68 -0.90 14.92
CA VAL A 56 -4.52 -0.92 13.70
C VAL A 56 -4.28 -2.20 12.87
N TYR A 57 -3.04 -2.67 12.80
CA TYR A 57 -2.69 -3.89 12.09
C TYR A 57 -2.89 -5.17 12.91
N GLY A 58 -3.35 -5.07 14.17
CA GLY A 58 -3.48 -6.21 15.08
C GLY A 58 -2.14 -6.92 15.34
N THR A 59 -1.02 -6.20 15.28
CA THR A 59 0.33 -6.76 15.42
C THR A 59 1.24 -5.88 16.26
N SER A 60 2.47 -6.34 16.50
CA SER A 60 3.41 -5.62 17.37
C SER A 60 4.03 -4.40 16.67
N LYS A 61 4.53 -3.44 17.48
CA LYS A 61 5.38 -2.33 17.03
C LYS A 61 6.52 -2.80 16.12
N GLN A 62 7.22 -3.87 16.50
CA GLN A 62 8.39 -4.36 15.75
C GLN A 62 7.98 -4.92 14.39
N SER A 63 6.86 -5.63 14.33
CA SER A 63 6.31 -6.21 13.09
C SER A 63 5.90 -5.11 12.09
N VAL A 64 5.20 -4.06 12.53
CA VAL A 64 4.86 -2.93 11.65
C VAL A 64 6.08 -2.10 11.27
N GLN A 65 7.02 -1.86 12.21
CA GLN A 65 8.26 -1.18 11.89
C GLN A 65 9.01 -1.93 10.79
N GLN A 66 9.23 -3.23 10.95
CA GLN A 66 9.90 -4.04 9.94
C GLN A 66 9.20 -3.93 8.57
N ARG A 67 7.86 -4.04 8.52
CA ARG A 67 7.07 -3.94 7.28
C ARG A 67 7.28 -2.61 6.55
N PHE A 68 7.25 -1.49 7.27
CA PHE A 68 7.22 -0.15 6.66
C PHE A 68 8.60 0.53 6.60
N THR A 69 9.59 0.09 7.39
CA THR A 69 10.95 0.65 7.34
C THR A 69 11.91 -0.19 6.51
N ALA A 70 11.71 -1.51 6.38
CA ALA A 70 12.64 -2.38 5.60
C ALA A 70 12.60 -2.10 4.09
N ARG A 71 11.48 -1.58 3.55
CA ARG A 71 11.36 -1.26 2.13
C ARG A 71 12.10 0.02 1.73
N ARG A 72 12.27 0.99 2.66
CA ARG A 72 13.01 2.24 2.39
C ARG A 72 14.49 2.01 2.09
N ALA A 73 15.11 0.98 2.68
CA ALA A 73 16.53 0.69 2.47
C ALA A 73 16.85 0.22 1.03
N ILE A 74 15.88 -0.36 0.31
CA ILE A 74 16.11 -0.94 -1.02
C ILE A 74 16.02 0.13 -2.13
N ALA A 75 15.38 1.28 -1.87
CA ALA A 75 15.20 2.35 -2.87
C ALA A 75 16.31 3.42 -2.88
N THR A 76 17.30 3.34 -1.98
CA THR A 76 18.42 4.30 -1.91
C THR A 76 19.73 3.76 -2.50
N ASP A 77 19.76 2.49 -2.92
CA ASP A 77 20.88 1.88 -3.67
C ASP A 77 20.44 1.65 -5.13
N GLY A 78 20.48 2.71 -5.94
CA GLY A 78 20.13 2.67 -7.38
C GLY A 78 20.44 3.97 -8.10
#